data_AF-A0A0S7YMC3-F1
#
_entry.id   AF-A0A0S7YMC3-F1
#
_cell.length_a   1.000
_cell.length_b   1.000
_cell.length_c   1.000
_cell.angle_alpha   90.00
_cell.angle_beta   90.00
_cell.angle_gamma   90.00
#
_symmetry.space_group_name_H-M   'P 1'
#
loop_
_entity.id
_entity.type
_entity.pdbx_description
1 polymer ?
#
loop_
_entity_poly.entity_id
_entity_poly.type
_entity_poly.pdbx_seq_one_letter_code
_entity_poly.pdbx_strand_id
1 'polypeptide(L)'
;YRKAKDKPDYGSTHVAPDSSGLTAQVVKSVLEGAVFCGDAELIREGLRVLRALDTFAGTVPRGAQTWEVPLHTPDVLASAHMLRAYTLGYELTGEAHFLDQARYWAWTGVPFVYLVNPTTGKVGPYSTIAVYGATNWRAPVWFGRPVQWCGLVYADALYRFERHDPDGPWRRLADGITAAGIQHTWKQDDRDRQGLLPDFFHLRDQRPDGPAINPGTVQANAVRLYGQRPVYAFRAFVGGPYVHAPGAIDEAKEEGGTVSFRVRGWPTHAYHVLVSGLKRQPKVRIDGADTPVAEPHEYLPAGNLVLKVRGEPRIEIIP
;
A
#
# COMPACT_ATOMS: atom_id res chain seq x y z
N TYR A 1 6.24 -19.05 9.29
CA TYR A 1 6.80 -18.69 10.61
C TYR A 1 7.90 -19.68 10.95
N ARG A 2 9.06 -19.15 11.30
CA ARG A 2 10.13 -19.92 11.92
C ARG A 2 10.48 -19.19 13.21
N LYS A 3 10.48 -19.91 14.32
CA LYS A 3 10.85 -19.34 15.63
C LYS A 3 12.27 -18.78 15.56
N ALA A 4 12.44 -17.53 15.97
CA ALA A 4 13.77 -16.94 16.13
C ALA A 4 14.47 -17.52 17.36
N LYS A 5 15.79 -17.66 17.28
CA LYS A 5 16.62 -18.06 18.43
C LYS A 5 16.37 -17.07 19.58
N ASP A 6 16.17 -17.60 20.79
CA ASP A 6 15.96 -16.83 22.02
C ASP A 6 14.68 -15.96 22.07
N LYS A 7 13.71 -16.21 21.18
CA LYS A 7 12.38 -15.57 21.21
C LYS A 7 11.28 -16.57 21.57
N PRO A 8 10.15 -16.11 22.14
CA PRO A 8 8.95 -16.92 22.27
C PRO A 8 8.51 -17.50 20.93
N ASP A 9 7.94 -18.71 20.97
CA ASP A 9 7.39 -19.35 19.78
C ASP A 9 5.98 -18.81 19.49
N TYR A 10 5.90 -17.70 18.74
CA TYR A 10 4.63 -17.10 18.34
C TYR A 10 3.76 -18.01 17.46
N GLY A 11 4.32 -19.08 16.88
CA GLY A 11 3.60 -20.10 16.13
C GLY A 11 2.94 -21.16 17.01
N SER A 12 3.35 -21.32 18.26
CA SER A 12 2.92 -22.41 19.17
C SER A 12 1.41 -22.53 19.42
N THR A 13 0.65 -21.46 19.13
CA THR A 13 -0.81 -21.40 19.29
C THR A 13 -1.56 -21.33 17.95
N HIS A 14 -0.86 -21.56 16.83
CA HIS A 14 -1.44 -21.61 15.51
C HIS A 14 -1.32 -23.02 14.92
N VAL A 15 -2.32 -23.43 14.14
CA VAL A 15 -2.42 -24.79 13.60
C VAL A 15 -1.46 -25.07 12.45
N ALA A 16 -0.91 -24.02 11.86
CA ALA A 16 -0.01 -24.09 10.71
C ALA A 16 1.16 -23.11 10.90
N PRO A 17 2.29 -23.33 10.23
CA PRO A 17 3.43 -22.42 10.33
C PRO A 17 3.21 -21.13 9.52
N ASP A 18 2.25 -21.06 8.62
CA ASP A 18 1.92 -19.91 7.79
C ASP A 18 0.66 -19.18 8.30
N SER A 19 0.44 -17.97 7.77
CA SER A 19 -0.78 -17.20 7.99
C SER A 19 -0.93 -16.20 6.87
N SER A 20 -2.13 -15.66 6.69
CA SER A 20 -2.40 -14.68 5.63
C SER A 20 -1.44 -13.49 5.69
N GLY A 21 -1.17 -12.93 6.88
CA GLY A 21 -0.36 -11.73 7.04
C GLY A 21 1.11 -11.93 6.71
N LEU A 22 1.76 -12.90 7.35
CA LEU A 22 3.17 -13.23 7.11
C LEU A 22 3.44 -13.56 5.64
N THR A 23 2.58 -14.39 5.04
CA THR A 23 2.79 -14.83 3.66
C THR A 23 2.48 -13.71 2.67
N ALA A 24 1.38 -12.97 2.87
CA ALA A 24 1.02 -11.85 1.99
C ALA A 24 2.03 -10.72 2.00
N GLN A 25 2.67 -10.43 3.14
CA GLN A 25 3.72 -9.40 3.20
C GLN A 25 4.85 -9.72 2.22
N VAL A 26 5.28 -10.98 2.16
CA VAL A 26 6.36 -11.43 1.26
C VAL A 26 5.90 -11.37 -0.20
N VAL A 27 4.72 -11.93 -0.50
CA VAL A 27 4.17 -11.95 -1.87
C VAL A 27 3.97 -10.53 -2.40
N LYS A 28 3.40 -9.64 -1.58
CA LYS A 28 3.25 -8.22 -1.90
C LYS A 28 4.60 -7.59 -2.26
N SER A 29 5.62 -7.79 -1.44
CA SER A 29 6.96 -7.23 -1.69
C SER A 29 7.61 -7.79 -2.96
N VAL A 30 7.45 -9.09 -3.23
CA VAL A 30 7.94 -9.71 -4.48
C VAL A 30 7.25 -9.08 -5.69
N LEU A 31 5.93 -8.97 -5.68
CA LEU A 31 5.18 -8.37 -6.79
C LEU A 31 5.54 -6.89 -6.97
N GLU A 32 5.65 -6.11 -5.90
CA GLU A 32 6.04 -4.69 -5.97
C GLU A 32 7.46 -4.50 -6.52
N GLY A 33 8.40 -5.37 -6.13
CA GLY A 33 9.75 -5.38 -6.70
C GLY A 33 9.76 -5.79 -8.17
N ALA A 34 8.98 -6.82 -8.53
CA ALA A 34 8.92 -7.37 -9.87
C ALA A 34 8.36 -6.36 -10.89
N VAL A 35 7.32 -5.61 -10.52
CA VAL A 35 6.79 -4.54 -11.38
C VAL A 35 7.71 -3.33 -11.46
N PHE A 36 8.46 -3.04 -10.39
CA PHE A 36 9.44 -1.96 -10.41
C PHE A 36 10.60 -2.25 -11.37
N CYS A 37 11.13 -3.48 -11.41
CA CYS A 37 12.20 -3.84 -12.34
C CYS A 37 11.70 -4.28 -13.73
N GLY A 38 10.42 -4.62 -13.86
CA GLY A 38 9.81 -5.09 -15.10
C GLY A 38 10.12 -6.55 -15.46
N ASP A 39 10.59 -7.36 -14.51
CA ASP A 39 10.97 -8.75 -14.74
C ASP A 39 9.74 -9.65 -14.90
N ALA A 40 9.53 -10.12 -16.14
CA ALA A 40 8.38 -10.94 -16.50
C ALA A 40 8.35 -12.30 -15.79
N GLU A 41 9.50 -12.88 -15.44
CA GLU A 41 9.57 -14.16 -14.74
C GLU A 41 9.22 -13.99 -13.26
N LEU A 42 9.74 -12.95 -12.62
CA LEU A 42 9.38 -12.60 -11.24
C LEU A 42 7.90 -12.22 -11.12
N ILE A 43 7.34 -11.53 -12.11
CA ILE A 43 5.89 -11.23 -12.14
C ILE A 43 5.09 -12.52 -12.25
N ARG A 44 5.44 -13.41 -13.19
CA ARG A 44 4.76 -14.70 -13.37
C ARG A 44 4.82 -15.54 -12.09
N GLU A 45 5.97 -15.62 -11.45
CA GLU A 45 6.14 -16.37 -10.20
C GLU A 45 5.42 -15.71 -9.03
N GLY A 46 5.46 -14.38 -8.92
CA GLY A 46 4.70 -13.63 -7.93
C GLY A 46 3.19 -13.86 -8.06
N LEU A 47 2.66 -13.87 -9.28
CA LEU A 47 1.25 -14.19 -9.55
C LEU A 47 0.91 -15.65 -9.20
N ARG A 48 1.81 -16.59 -9.48
CA ARG A 48 1.65 -18.00 -9.10
C ARG A 48 1.53 -18.15 -7.58
N VAL A 49 2.41 -17.50 -6.82
CA VAL A 49 2.39 -17.55 -5.35
C VAL A 49 1.22 -16.75 -4.79
N LEU A 50 0.80 -15.66 -5.44
CA LEU A 50 -0.42 -14.93 -5.07
C LEU A 50 -1.66 -15.83 -5.12
N ARG A 51 -1.83 -16.65 -6.17
CA ARG A 51 -2.93 -17.63 -6.22
C ARG A 51 -2.84 -18.68 -5.13
N ALA A 52 -1.65 -19.05 -4.69
CA ALA A 52 -1.50 -19.97 -3.57
C ALA A 52 -2.04 -19.38 -2.25
N LEU A 53 -2.19 -18.06 -2.14
CA LEU A 53 -2.81 -17.41 -0.98
C LEU A 53 -4.32 -17.63 -0.90
N ASP A 54 -4.96 -18.18 -1.94
CA ASP A 54 -6.38 -18.53 -1.94
C ASP A 54 -6.73 -19.58 -0.86
N THR A 55 -5.73 -20.31 -0.35
CA THR A 55 -5.89 -21.18 0.83
C THR A 55 -6.39 -20.42 2.08
N PHE A 56 -6.16 -19.09 2.14
CA PHE A 56 -6.64 -18.23 3.21
C PHE A 56 -7.98 -17.55 2.90
N ALA A 57 -8.56 -17.76 1.71
CA ALA A 57 -9.85 -17.16 1.36
C ALA A 57 -10.96 -17.62 2.32
N GLY A 58 -11.83 -16.69 2.73
CA GLY A 58 -12.88 -16.98 3.69
C GLY A 58 -12.40 -17.15 5.14
N THR A 59 -11.12 -16.88 5.44
CA THR A 59 -10.54 -16.99 6.78
C THR A 59 -10.32 -15.62 7.44
N VAL A 60 -9.90 -15.61 8.70
CA VAL A 60 -9.61 -14.36 9.41
C VAL A 60 -8.23 -13.84 9.00
N PRO A 61 -8.04 -12.51 8.81
CA PRO A 61 -6.73 -11.92 8.54
C PRO A 61 -5.82 -12.08 9.75
N ARG A 62 -4.80 -12.94 9.68
CA ARG A 62 -3.95 -13.32 10.82
C ARG A 62 -2.48 -12.98 10.64
N GLY A 63 -1.82 -12.68 11.77
CA GLY A 63 -0.39 -12.87 11.94
C GLY A 63 0.49 -12.10 10.95
N ALA A 64 0.47 -10.77 10.96
CA ALA A 64 1.48 -9.97 10.27
C ALA A 64 2.56 -9.44 11.23
N GLN A 65 2.26 -9.37 12.53
CA GLN A 65 3.11 -8.76 13.55
C GLN A 65 3.81 -9.76 14.48
N THR A 66 4.30 -10.87 13.93
CA THR A 66 4.91 -11.97 14.71
C THR A 66 6.33 -11.69 15.22
N TRP A 67 6.72 -10.42 15.32
CA TRP A 67 7.87 -9.99 16.14
C TRP A 67 7.49 -9.89 17.62
N GLU A 68 6.21 -9.66 17.94
CA GLU A 68 5.72 -9.56 19.32
C GLU A 68 4.36 -10.23 19.58
N VAL A 69 3.55 -10.45 18.53
CA VAL A 69 2.18 -10.95 18.63
C VAL A 69 2.08 -12.41 18.15
N PRO A 70 1.31 -13.29 18.82
CA PRO A 70 1.10 -14.67 18.38
C PRO A 70 0.53 -14.79 16.95
N LEU A 71 0.96 -15.80 16.20
CA LEU A 71 0.65 -15.99 14.77
C LEU A 71 -0.85 -16.13 14.47
N HIS A 72 -1.63 -16.72 15.39
CA HIS A 72 -3.07 -16.89 15.21
C HIS A 72 -3.87 -15.58 15.32
N THR A 73 -3.25 -14.50 15.79
CA THR A 73 -3.95 -13.27 16.18
C THR A 73 -4.51 -12.55 14.95
N PRO A 74 -5.79 -12.12 14.96
CA PRO A 74 -6.32 -11.26 13.92
C PRO A 74 -5.56 -9.93 13.82
N ASP A 75 -5.24 -9.49 12.61
CA ASP A 75 -4.30 -8.40 12.34
C ASP A 75 -4.70 -7.56 11.12
N VAL A 76 -4.81 -6.24 11.29
CA VAL A 76 -5.20 -5.33 10.20
C VAL A 76 -4.16 -5.27 9.08
N LEU A 77 -2.87 -5.47 9.40
CA LEU A 77 -1.81 -5.49 8.38
C LEU A 77 -1.96 -6.70 7.44
N ALA A 78 -2.50 -7.81 7.93
CA ALA A 78 -2.80 -8.95 7.07
C ALA A 78 -3.86 -8.59 6.01
N SER A 79 -4.91 -7.86 6.41
CA SER A 79 -5.90 -7.32 5.47
C SER A 79 -5.27 -6.35 4.48
N ALA A 80 -4.41 -5.43 4.95
CA ALA A 80 -3.72 -4.47 4.09
C ALA A 80 -2.82 -5.14 3.04
N HIS A 81 -2.03 -6.14 3.45
CA HIS A 81 -1.11 -6.84 2.56
C HIS A 81 -1.83 -7.70 1.54
N MET A 82 -2.88 -8.43 1.94
CA MET A 82 -3.71 -9.20 1.02
C MET A 82 -4.42 -8.29 0.02
N LEU A 83 -5.09 -7.22 0.49
CA LEU A 83 -5.73 -6.22 -0.36
C LEU A 83 -4.75 -5.68 -1.41
N ARG A 84 -3.55 -5.27 -0.97
CA ARG A 84 -2.53 -4.72 -1.85
C ARG A 84 -2.03 -5.73 -2.88
N ALA A 85 -1.75 -6.97 -2.46
CA ALA A 85 -1.25 -8.01 -3.35
C ALA A 85 -2.29 -8.42 -4.41
N TYR A 86 -3.55 -8.62 -4.00
CA TYR A 86 -4.63 -8.96 -4.92
C TYR A 86 -5.01 -7.80 -5.84
N THR A 87 -5.00 -6.55 -5.36
CA THR A 87 -5.18 -5.37 -6.23
C THR A 87 -4.11 -5.31 -7.31
N LEU A 88 -2.85 -5.60 -6.95
CA LEU A 88 -1.75 -5.64 -7.91
C LEU A 88 -1.91 -6.82 -8.88
N GLY A 89 -2.34 -7.99 -8.41
CA GLY A 89 -2.67 -9.14 -9.27
C GLY A 89 -3.73 -8.80 -10.32
N TYR A 90 -4.80 -8.12 -9.92
CA TYR A 90 -5.82 -7.64 -10.85
C TYR A 90 -5.25 -6.64 -11.86
N GLU A 91 -4.50 -5.64 -11.40
CA GLU A 91 -3.91 -4.62 -12.29
C GLU A 91 -2.94 -5.19 -13.32
N LEU A 92 -2.27 -6.31 -13.02
CA LEU A 92 -1.32 -6.95 -13.92
C LEU A 92 -1.98 -7.87 -14.96
N THR A 93 -3.14 -8.42 -14.64
CA THR A 93 -3.76 -9.53 -15.41
C THR A 93 -5.14 -9.22 -15.96
N GLY A 94 -5.87 -8.29 -15.35
CA GLY A 94 -7.29 -8.04 -15.61
C GLY A 94 -8.22 -9.14 -15.09
N GLU A 95 -7.73 -10.15 -14.37
CA GLU A 95 -8.54 -11.29 -13.94
C GLU A 95 -9.48 -10.94 -12.78
N ALA A 96 -10.79 -11.14 -12.99
CA ALA A 96 -11.83 -10.84 -12.02
C ALA A 96 -11.63 -11.54 -10.66
N HIS A 97 -11.06 -12.75 -10.65
CA HIS A 97 -10.74 -13.48 -9.41
C HIS A 97 -9.90 -12.64 -8.43
N PHE A 98 -8.85 -11.97 -8.94
CA PHE A 98 -8.00 -11.14 -8.07
C PHE A 98 -8.75 -9.91 -7.57
N LEU A 99 -9.66 -9.34 -8.38
CA LEU A 99 -10.49 -8.21 -7.96
C LEU A 99 -11.46 -8.61 -6.85
N ASP A 100 -12.09 -9.78 -6.97
CA ASP A 100 -13.02 -10.31 -5.97
C ASP A 100 -12.30 -10.63 -4.66
N GLN A 101 -11.11 -11.22 -4.72
CA GLN A 101 -10.26 -11.40 -3.54
C GLN A 101 -9.84 -10.07 -2.93
N ALA A 102 -9.44 -9.08 -3.74
CA ALA A 102 -9.11 -7.73 -3.25
C ALA A 102 -10.31 -7.13 -2.49
N ARG A 103 -11.52 -7.20 -3.04
CA ARG A 103 -12.75 -6.74 -2.38
C ARG A 103 -13.00 -7.46 -1.06
N TYR A 104 -12.83 -8.78 -1.04
CA TYR A 104 -12.97 -9.58 0.18
C TYR A 104 -12.02 -9.10 1.28
N TRP A 105 -10.72 -8.97 0.98
CA TRP A 105 -9.71 -8.52 1.94
C TRP A 105 -9.80 -7.03 2.29
N ALA A 106 -10.41 -6.21 1.43
CA ALA A 106 -10.79 -4.85 1.81
C ALA A 106 -11.77 -4.87 2.98
N TRP A 107 -12.82 -5.72 2.93
CA TRP A 107 -13.79 -5.83 4.02
C TRP A 107 -13.22 -6.41 5.31
N THR A 108 -12.25 -7.33 5.25
CA THR A 108 -11.69 -7.95 6.47
C THR A 108 -10.94 -6.97 7.37
N GLY A 109 -10.50 -5.82 6.84
CA GLY A 109 -9.88 -4.74 7.62
C GLY A 109 -10.87 -3.85 8.36
N VAL A 110 -12.13 -3.78 7.91
CA VAL A 110 -13.15 -2.86 8.48
C VAL A 110 -13.43 -3.11 9.97
N PRO A 111 -13.50 -4.36 10.48
CA PRO A 111 -13.70 -4.61 11.91
C PRO A 111 -12.69 -3.90 12.82
N PHE A 112 -11.46 -3.69 12.35
CA PHE A 112 -10.40 -3.04 13.11
C PHE A 112 -10.57 -1.51 13.24
N VAL A 113 -11.55 -0.92 12.54
CA VAL A 113 -11.77 0.52 12.46
C VAL A 113 -12.93 0.92 13.39
N TYR A 114 -12.71 1.89 14.27
CA TYR A 114 -13.78 2.46 15.08
C TYR A 114 -14.72 3.33 14.22
N LEU A 115 -15.85 2.79 13.76
CA LEU A 115 -16.80 3.54 12.92
C LEU A 115 -17.72 4.49 13.71
N VAL A 116 -17.79 4.30 15.03
CA VAL A 116 -18.48 5.17 15.98
C VAL A 116 -17.50 5.62 17.04
N ASN A 117 -17.78 6.74 17.71
CA ASN A 117 -16.89 7.24 18.75
C ASN A 117 -16.86 6.26 19.94
N PRO A 118 -15.72 5.63 20.27
CA PRO A 118 -15.63 4.65 21.35
C PRO A 118 -15.55 5.28 22.75
N THR A 119 -15.29 6.60 22.84
CA THR A 119 -15.21 7.35 24.10
C THR A 119 -15.90 8.72 23.97
N THR A 120 -15.97 9.49 25.05
CA THR A 120 -16.52 10.87 25.04
C THR A 120 -15.56 11.90 24.43
N GLY A 121 -14.31 11.51 24.14
CA GLY A 121 -13.27 12.38 23.60
C GLY A 121 -13.51 12.76 22.14
N LYS A 122 -12.74 13.73 21.64
CA LYS A 122 -12.84 14.21 20.25
C LYS A 122 -12.20 13.25 19.25
N VAL A 123 -11.07 12.65 19.63
CA VAL A 123 -10.35 11.65 18.85
C VAL A 123 -10.93 10.27 19.17
N GLY A 124 -11.36 9.54 18.14
CA GLY A 124 -11.99 8.24 18.32
C GLY A 124 -12.42 7.60 17.01
N PRO A 125 -13.39 8.17 16.29
CA PRO A 125 -13.81 7.66 14.99
C PRO A 125 -12.62 7.49 14.03
N TYR A 126 -12.64 6.39 13.28
CA TYR A 126 -11.60 5.92 12.37
C TYR A 126 -10.22 5.62 12.98
N SER A 127 -10.10 5.70 14.31
CA SER A 127 -8.94 5.12 14.98
C SER A 127 -8.92 3.60 14.75
N THR A 128 -7.74 3.02 14.59
CA THR A 128 -7.61 1.60 14.21
C THR A 128 -6.94 0.77 15.27
N ILE A 129 -7.52 -0.38 15.58
CA ILE A 129 -6.90 -1.44 16.38
C ILE A 129 -5.92 -2.18 15.48
N ALA A 130 -4.67 -2.38 15.90
CA ALA A 130 -3.70 -3.15 15.10
C ALA A 130 -4.03 -4.64 15.08
N VAL A 131 -4.25 -5.21 16.26
CA VAL A 131 -4.51 -6.64 16.45
C VAL A 131 -5.54 -6.88 17.53
N TYR A 132 -6.30 -7.97 17.39
CA TYR A 132 -7.15 -8.49 18.47
C TYR A 132 -6.39 -9.48 19.34
N GLY A 133 -5.35 -9.00 20.00
CA GLY A 133 -4.49 -9.82 20.84
C GLY A 133 -3.59 -9.01 21.77
N ALA A 134 -2.54 -9.66 22.27
CA ALA A 134 -1.60 -9.07 23.20
C ALA A 134 -0.18 -9.52 22.89
N THR A 135 0.80 -8.66 23.19
CA THR A 135 2.21 -9.01 23.12
C THR A 135 2.47 -10.19 24.07
N ASN A 136 3.16 -11.22 23.56
CA ASN A 136 3.48 -12.44 24.32
C ASN A 136 2.27 -13.08 25.05
N TRP A 137 1.08 -13.09 24.43
CA TRP A 137 -0.18 -13.60 25.02
C TRP A 137 -0.60 -12.93 26.34
N ARG A 138 0.08 -11.85 26.77
CA ARG A 138 -0.06 -11.28 28.11
C ARG A 138 -0.31 -9.79 28.08
N ALA A 139 0.73 -9.01 27.76
CA ALA A 139 0.70 -7.56 27.82
C ALA A 139 1.85 -6.95 27.01
N PRO A 140 1.70 -5.71 26.48
CA PRO A 140 0.45 -4.93 26.43
C PRO A 140 -0.68 -5.65 25.65
N VAL A 141 -1.92 -5.40 26.08
CA VAL A 141 -3.13 -5.83 25.36
C VAL A 141 -3.47 -4.76 24.34
N TRP A 142 -3.55 -5.15 23.08
CA TRP A 142 -3.82 -4.26 21.95
C TRP A 142 -5.31 -4.18 21.62
N PHE A 143 -6.12 -5.10 22.16
CA PHE A 143 -7.57 -5.08 22.00
C PHE A 143 -8.14 -3.75 22.48
N GLY A 144 -8.80 -3.04 21.57
CA GLY A 144 -9.41 -1.75 21.83
C GLY A 144 -8.45 -0.56 21.96
N ARG A 145 -7.13 -0.77 21.85
CA ARG A 145 -6.12 0.28 21.86
C ARG A 145 -5.76 0.68 20.43
N PRO A 146 -5.96 1.94 20.02
CA PRO A 146 -5.52 2.38 18.71
C PRO A 146 -4.02 2.30 18.52
N VAL A 147 -3.62 1.76 17.37
CA VAL A 147 -2.26 1.69 16.85
C VAL A 147 -2.36 2.13 15.38
N GLN A 148 -2.25 3.44 15.18
CA GLN A 148 -2.76 4.07 13.96
C GLN A 148 -1.88 3.85 12.74
N TRP A 149 -0.58 3.60 12.95
CA TRP A 149 0.34 3.34 11.85
C TRP A 149 -0.04 2.06 11.08
N CYS A 150 -0.58 1.04 11.74
CA CYS A 150 -1.11 -0.16 11.07
C CYS A 150 -2.33 0.18 10.21
N GLY A 151 -3.23 1.02 10.74
CA GLY A 151 -4.38 1.54 10.00
C GLY A 151 -3.97 2.35 8.77
N LEU A 152 -2.92 3.15 8.85
CA LEU A 152 -2.43 3.95 7.72
C LEU A 152 -1.89 3.08 6.58
N VAL A 153 -1.28 1.93 6.87
CA VAL A 153 -0.91 0.94 5.84
C VAL A 153 -2.14 0.36 5.14
N TYR A 154 -3.21 0.08 5.91
CA TYR A 154 -4.49 -0.36 5.35
C TYR A 154 -5.19 0.75 4.54
N ALA A 155 -5.13 2.01 4.99
CA ALA A 155 -5.66 3.16 4.26
C ALA A 155 -4.94 3.37 2.92
N ASP A 156 -3.62 3.20 2.83
CA ASP A 156 -2.90 3.28 1.54
C ASP A 156 -3.38 2.20 0.56
N ALA A 157 -3.59 0.98 1.06
CA ALA A 157 -4.13 -0.11 0.24
C ALA A 157 -5.55 0.22 -0.26
N LEU A 158 -6.42 0.79 0.59
CA LEU A 158 -7.75 1.24 0.21
C LEU A 158 -7.73 2.37 -0.84
N TYR A 159 -6.86 3.38 -0.69
CA TYR A 159 -6.72 4.46 -1.69
C TYR A 159 -6.29 3.95 -3.06
N ARG A 160 -5.54 2.84 -3.15
CA ARG A 160 -5.22 2.23 -4.44
C ARG A 160 -6.39 1.42 -4.99
N PHE A 161 -7.08 0.69 -4.11
CA PHE A 161 -8.17 -0.20 -4.48
C PHE A 161 -9.41 0.53 -4.99
N GLU A 162 -9.75 1.69 -4.41
CA GLU A 162 -11.02 2.38 -4.68
C GLU A 162 -11.36 2.58 -6.16
N ARG A 163 -10.37 2.80 -7.02
CA ARG A 163 -10.58 3.03 -8.46
C ARG A 163 -11.12 1.81 -9.20
N HIS A 164 -11.02 0.63 -8.59
CA HIS A 164 -11.47 -0.65 -9.15
C HIS A 164 -12.78 -1.14 -8.53
N ASP A 165 -13.25 -0.48 -7.47
CA ASP A 165 -14.50 -0.79 -6.77
C ASP A 165 -15.15 0.52 -6.25
N PRO A 166 -15.53 1.45 -7.16
CA PRO A 166 -15.84 2.83 -6.81
C PRO A 166 -17.12 3.00 -5.97
N ASP A 167 -18.02 2.01 -6.01
CA ASP A 167 -19.27 2.02 -5.23
C ASP A 167 -19.05 1.67 -3.75
N GLY A 168 -17.85 1.14 -3.41
CA GLY A 168 -17.51 0.78 -2.04
C GLY A 168 -17.15 2.00 -1.17
N PRO A 169 -17.15 1.84 0.17
CA PRO A 169 -16.88 2.95 1.10
C PRO A 169 -15.39 3.30 1.24
N TRP A 170 -14.55 2.84 0.30
CA TRP A 170 -13.08 2.77 0.45
C TRP A 170 -12.43 4.14 0.63
N ARG A 171 -12.81 5.12 -0.20
CA ARG A 171 -12.37 6.52 -0.07
C ARG A 171 -12.66 7.04 1.34
N ARG A 172 -13.89 6.89 1.80
CA ARG A 172 -14.37 7.40 3.10
C ARG A 172 -13.63 6.76 4.26
N LEU A 173 -13.39 5.44 4.20
CA LEU A 173 -12.61 4.73 5.21
C LEU A 173 -11.15 5.20 5.21
N ALA A 174 -10.51 5.28 4.04
CA ALA A 174 -9.13 5.72 3.91
C ALA A 174 -8.93 7.16 4.38
N ASP A 175 -9.81 8.08 3.98
CA ASP A 175 -9.82 9.48 4.41
C ASP A 175 -9.98 9.58 5.94
N GLY A 176 -10.95 8.85 6.51
CA GLY A 176 -11.20 8.84 7.95
C GLY A 176 -10.01 8.32 8.75
N ILE A 177 -9.43 7.19 8.35
CA ILE A 177 -8.25 6.58 9.00
C ILE A 177 -7.05 7.52 8.91
N THR A 178 -6.87 8.18 7.76
CA THR A 178 -5.81 9.18 7.56
C THR A 178 -6.00 10.39 8.48
N ALA A 179 -7.22 10.89 8.58
CA ALA A 179 -7.56 12.01 9.47
C ALA A 179 -7.30 11.65 10.94
N ALA A 180 -7.68 10.44 11.37
CA ALA A 180 -7.34 9.93 12.71
C ALA A 180 -5.81 9.87 12.94
N GLY A 181 -5.04 9.44 11.94
CA GLY A 181 -3.57 9.52 11.95
C GLY A 181 -3.04 10.92 12.26
N ILE A 182 -3.55 11.94 11.59
CA ILE A 182 -3.18 13.34 11.83
C ILE A 182 -3.64 13.80 13.23
N GLN A 183 -4.81 13.37 13.68
CA GLN A 183 -5.30 13.69 15.03
C GLN A 183 -4.43 13.07 16.13
N HIS A 184 -3.85 11.90 15.90
CA HIS A 184 -3.02 11.19 16.88
C HIS A 184 -1.60 11.77 17.01
N THR A 185 -1.11 12.55 16.05
CA THR A 185 0.26 13.09 16.10
C THR A 185 0.54 13.90 17.37
N TRP A 186 1.79 13.87 17.85
CA TRP A 186 2.22 14.79 18.90
C TRP A 186 2.07 16.23 18.43
N LYS A 187 1.55 17.07 19.34
CA LYS A 187 1.22 18.47 19.05
C LYS A 187 2.40 19.38 19.34
N GLN A 188 2.23 20.67 19.05
CA GLN A 188 3.29 21.69 19.09
C GLN A 188 3.82 21.98 20.51
N ASP A 189 3.09 21.56 21.55
CA ASP A 189 3.51 21.62 22.94
C ASP A 189 4.59 20.58 23.29
N ASP A 190 4.76 19.55 22.46
CA ASP A 190 5.82 18.55 22.56
C ASP A 190 6.92 18.82 21.54
N ARG A 191 7.85 19.72 21.88
CA ARG A 191 8.85 20.23 20.93
C ARG A 191 9.72 19.15 20.28
N ASP A 192 9.99 18.07 21.00
CA ASP A 192 10.89 17.00 20.56
C ASP A 192 10.20 16.01 19.60
N ARG A 193 8.88 15.86 19.72
CA ARG A 193 8.11 14.85 18.97
C ARG A 193 7.04 15.42 18.05
N GLN A 194 6.80 16.73 18.08
CA GLN A 194 5.77 17.40 17.28
C GLN A 194 5.76 16.91 15.82
N GLY A 195 4.58 16.54 15.32
CA GLY A 195 4.38 16.04 13.96
C GLY A 195 4.72 14.56 13.74
N LEU A 196 5.42 13.90 14.67
CA LEU A 196 5.64 12.46 14.62
C LEU A 196 4.32 11.70 14.93
N LEU A 197 4.22 10.46 14.44
CA LEU A 197 3.08 9.59 14.73
C LEU A 197 3.39 8.71 15.95
N PRO A 198 2.50 8.61 16.96
CA PRO A 198 2.70 7.68 18.05
C PRO A 198 2.50 6.23 17.62
N ASP A 199 3.13 5.34 18.37
CA ASP A 199 2.88 3.92 18.26
C ASP A 199 1.43 3.59 18.65
N PHE A 200 0.93 4.19 19.75
CA PHE A 200 -0.47 4.02 20.17
C PHE A 200 -1.09 5.28 20.78
N PHE A 201 -2.42 5.30 20.87
CA PHE A 201 -3.17 6.43 21.41
C PHE A 201 -4.13 6.01 22.52
N HIS A 202 -4.15 6.75 23.63
CA HIS A 202 -5.08 6.52 24.74
C HIS A 202 -6.39 7.27 24.48
N LEU A 203 -7.44 6.55 24.06
CA LEU A 203 -8.72 7.17 23.70
C LEU A 203 -9.48 7.82 24.86
N ARG A 204 -9.30 7.36 26.10
CA ARG A 204 -9.95 7.99 27.27
C ARG A 204 -9.23 9.28 27.67
N ASP A 205 -7.90 9.20 27.70
CA ASP A 205 -7.05 10.32 28.12
C ASP A 205 -6.80 11.33 26.99
N GLN A 206 -7.18 10.98 25.75
CA GLN A 206 -6.96 11.77 24.54
C GLN A 206 -5.49 12.12 24.32
N ARG A 207 -4.60 11.15 24.54
CA ARG A 207 -3.15 11.36 24.58
C ARG A 207 -2.37 10.37 23.69
N PRO A 208 -1.39 10.84 22.89
CA PRO A 208 -0.44 9.99 22.18
C PRO A 208 0.60 9.36 23.11
N ASP A 209 1.11 8.18 22.77
CA ASP A 209 2.11 7.47 23.57
C ASP A 209 2.97 6.47 22.75
N GLY A 210 4.02 5.98 23.37
CA GLY A 210 4.95 5.01 22.78
C GLY A 210 6.00 5.65 21.85
N PRO A 211 6.77 4.81 21.11
CA PRO A 211 7.81 5.27 20.20
C PRO A 211 7.31 6.25 19.14
N ALA A 212 8.14 7.26 18.84
CA ALA A 212 7.81 8.28 17.86
C ALA A 212 8.24 7.90 16.45
N ILE A 213 7.25 7.76 15.56
CA ILE A 213 7.43 7.25 14.21
C ILE A 213 7.57 8.42 13.23
N ASN A 214 8.57 8.32 12.36
CA ASN A 214 8.81 9.31 11.30
C ASN A 214 7.57 9.42 10.37
N PRO A 215 7.06 10.63 10.11
CA PRO A 215 5.87 10.82 9.28
C PRO A 215 6.05 10.31 7.85
N GLY A 216 7.28 10.30 7.32
CA GLY A 216 7.60 9.74 6.00
C GLY A 216 7.34 8.24 5.87
N THR A 217 7.18 7.50 6.97
CA THR A 217 6.94 6.06 6.95
C THR A 217 5.50 5.70 6.57
N VAL A 218 4.51 6.40 7.14
CA VAL A 218 3.08 6.02 7.01
C VAL A 218 2.11 7.20 6.85
N GLN A 219 2.56 8.45 6.97
CA GLN A 219 1.69 9.61 6.80
C GLN A 219 1.67 10.16 5.35
N ALA A 220 2.27 9.47 4.39
CA ALA A 220 2.19 9.85 2.98
C ALA A 220 0.73 9.99 2.48
N ASN A 221 -0.22 9.31 3.13
CA ASN A 221 -1.66 9.44 2.86
C ASN A 221 -2.23 10.84 3.15
N ALA A 222 -1.61 11.63 4.04
CA ALA A 222 -2.10 12.94 4.43
C ALA A 222 -2.25 13.88 3.21
N VAL A 223 -1.35 13.79 2.24
CA VAL A 223 -1.44 14.58 1.00
C VAL A 223 -2.73 14.29 0.23
N ARG A 224 -3.18 13.04 0.18
CA ARG A 224 -4.41 12.62 -0.51
C ARG A 224 -5.64 13.16 0.21
N LEU A 225 -5.65 13.11 1.54
CA LEU A 225 -6.71 13.67 2.37
C LEU A 225 -6.88 15.18 2.14
N TYR A 226 -5.77 15.91 2.03
CA TYR A 226 -5.79 17.35 1.71
C TYR A 226 -6.05 17.67 0.22
N GLY A 227 -6.50 16.68 -0.56
CA GLY A 227 -6.82 16.85 -1.99
C GLY A 227 -5.61 17.11 -2.88
N GLN A 228 -4.40 16.90 -2.37
CA GLN A 228 -3.18 17.01 -3.14
C GLN A 228 -2.92 15.72 -3.93
N ARG A 229 -2.04 15.81 -4.92
CA ARG A 229 -1.59 14.65 -5.72
C ARG A 229 -0.95 13.60 -4.80
N PRO A 230 -0.90 12.32 -5.16
CA PRO A 230 -0.10 11.39 -4.39
C PRO A 230 1.39 11.68 -4.54
N VAL A 231 2.20 11.34 -3.52
CA VAL A 231 3.67 11.45 -3.62
C VAL A 231 4.25 10.50 -4.66
N TYR A 232 3.57 9.39 -4.90
CA TYR A 232 3.96 8.33 -5.83
C TYR A 232 2.72 7.69 -6.46
N ALA A 233 2.77 7.48 -7.78
CA ALA A 233 1.77 6.75 -8.53
C ALA A 233 2.39 5.59 -9.30
N PHE A 234 1.60 4.52 -9.38
CA PHE A 234 1.86 3.34 -10.19
C PHE A 234 0.65 3.07 -11.10
N ARG A 235 0.93 2.75 -12.36
CA ARG A 235 -0.05 2.28 -13.33
C ARG A 235 0.49 1.07 -14.07
N ALA A 236 -0.24 -0.03 -14.05
CA ALA A 236 0.02 -1.16 -14.92
C ALA A 236 -0.88 -1.09 -16.17
N PHE A 237 -0.32 -1.55 -17.29
CA PHE A 237 -1.06 -1.97 -18.47
C PHE A 237 -1.02 -3.51 -18.50
N VAL A 238 -2.12 -4.16 -18.90
CA VAL A 238 -2.24 -5.62 -18.78
C VAL A 238 -1.17 -6.28 -19.65
N GLY A 239 -0.32 -7.10 -19.05
CA GLY A 239 0.85 -7.68 -19.75
C GLY A 239 2.04 -6.73 -19.94
N GLY A 240 1.99 -5.53 -19.37
CA GLY A 240 3.03 -4.50 -19.43
C GLY A 240 2.80 -3.47 -20.56
N PRO A 241 3.50 -2.32 -20.53
CA PRO A 241 4.50 -1.90 -19.54
C PRO A 241 3.92 -1.44 -18.19
N TYR A 242 4.81 -1.12 -17.24
CA TYR A 242 4.45 -0.59 -15.92
C TYR A 242 5.05 0.79 -15.70
N VAL A 243 4.24 1.75 -15.25
CA VAL A 243 4.61 3.17 -15.17
C VAL A 243 4.66 3.61 -13.71
N HIS A 244 5.79 4.22 -13.34
CA HIS A 244 6.08 4.78 -12.03
C HIS A 244 6.39 6.26 -12.18
N ALA A 245 5.70 7.10 -11.42
CA ALA A 245 5.92 8.55 -11.45
C ALA A 245 5.71 9.20 -10.08
N PRO A 246 6.43 10.29 -9.76
CA PRO A 246 6.05 11.16 -8.66
C PRO A 246 4.80 11.96 -9.04
N GLY A 247 3.83 12.07 -8.13
CA GLY A 247 2.55 12.72 -8.45
C GLY A 247 1.46 11.72 -8.85
N ALA A 248 0.61 12.10 -9.81
CA ALA A 248 -0.47 11.24 -10.33
C ALA A 248 -0.21 10.77 -11.78
N ILE A 249 -0.78 9.63 -12.14
CA ILE A 249 -0.84 9.11 -13.51
C ILE A 249 -2.32 9.01 -13.89
N ASP A 250 -2.74 9.87 -14.82
CA ASP A 250 -4.14 10.03 -15.24
C ASP A 250 -4.29 9.76 -16.74
N GLU A 251 -5.54 9.67 -17.21
CA GLU A 251 -5.88 9.48 -18.62
C GLU A 251 -5.10 8.33 -19.31
N ALA A 252 -4.80 7.28 -18.53
CA ALA A 252 -4.04 6.12 -18.95
C ALA A 252 -4.87 5.23 -19.88
N LYS A 253 -4.37 4.98 -21.08
CA LYS A 253 -5.05 4.23 -22.15
C LYS A 253 -4.07 3.34 -22.89
N GLU A 254 -4.59 2.24 -23.42
CA GLU A 254 -3.89 1.35 -24.34
C GLU A 254 -4.74 1.17 -25.59
N GLU A 255 -4.16 1.46 -26.76
CA GLU A 255 -4.84 1.37 -28.06
C GLU A 255 -3.84 1.00 -29.15
N GLY A 256 -4.12 -0.05 -29.93
CA GLY A 256 -3.23 -0.47 -31.02
C GLY A 256 -1.82 -0.86 -30.57
N GLY A 257 -1.64 -1.27 -29.31
CA GLY A 257 -0.34 -1.54 -28.69
C GLY A 257 0.40 -0.30 -28.20
N THR A 258 -0.11 0.91 -28.47
CA THR A 258 0.42 2.16 -27.90
C THR A 258 -0.17 2.38 -26.51
N VAL A 259 0.71 2.67 -25.55
CA VAL A 259 0.33 3.09 -24.21
C VAL A 259 0.46 4.60 -24.10
N SER A 260 -0.56 5.27 -23.58
CA SER A 260 -0.55 6.72 -23.38
C SER A 260 -1.10 7.12 -22.02
N PHE A 261 -0.50 8.14 -21.40
CA PHE A 261 -0.88 8.60 -20.07
C PHE A 261 -0.43 10.06 -19.84
N ARG A 262 -1.11 10.76 -18.94
CA ARG A 262 -0.68 12.08 -18.45
C ARG A 262 -0.05 11.91 -17.08
N VAL A 263 1.15 12.45 -16.89
CA VAL A 263 1.78 12.52 -15.56
C VAL A 263 1.50 13.90 -14.99
N ARG A 264 0.88 13.97 -13.81
CA ARG A 264 0.79 15.22 -13.05
C ARG A 264 1.85 15.21 -11.96
N GLY A 265 3.04 15.68 -12.31
CA GLY A 265 4.20 15.69 -11.42
C GLY A 265 3.93 16.38 -10.09
N TRP A 266 4.51 15.83 -9.02
CA TRP A 266 4.57 16.49 -7.71
C TRP A 266 5.64 17.60 -7.66
N PRO A 267 6.87 17.41 -8.17
CA PRO A 267 7.90 18.45 -8.15
C PRO A 267 7.67 19.54 -9.19
N THR A 268 8.11 20.77 -8.88
CA THR A 268 8.11 21.91 -9.83
C THR A 268 9.34 21.92 -10.76
N HIS A 269 10.37 21.15 -10.42
CA HIS A 269 11.56 20.93 -11.22
C HIS A 269 11.42 19.68 -12.10
N ALA A 270 12.42 19.42 -12.94
CA ALA A 270 12.46 18.19 -13.74
C ALA A 270 12.47 16.95 -12.84
N TYR A 271 11.72 15.92 -13.21
CA TYR A 271 11.60 14.66 -12.49
C TYR A 271 11.65 13.48 -13.44
N HIS A 272 11.79 12.27 -12.90
CA HIS A 272 11.88 11.06 -13.69
C HIS A 272 10.58 10.26 -13.65
N VAL A 273 10.19 9.76 -14.82
CA VAL A 273 9.16 8.73 -15.00
C VAL A 273 9.87 7.46 -15.41
N LEU A 274 9.62 6.37 -14.69
CA LEU A 274 10.14 5.05 -15.01
C LEU A 274 9.04 4.24 -15.70
N VAL A 275 9.34 3.70 -16.88
CA VAL A 275 8.50 2.75 -17.60
C VAL A 275 9.28 1.43 -17.69
N SER A 276 8.85 0.42 -16.95
CA SER A 276 9.48 -0.90 -16.87
C SER A 276 8.72 -1.95 -17.68
N GLY A 277 9.36 -3.09 -17.93
CA GLY A 277 8.74 -4.24 -18.60
C GLY A 277 8.63 -4.09 -20.12
N LEU A 278 9.44 -3.22 -20.73
CA LEU A 278 9.50 -3.06 -22.18
C LEU A 278 10.36 -4.17 -22.80
N LYS A 279 9.90 -4.75 -23.91
CA LYS A 279 10.62 -5.84 -24.61
C LYS A 279 11.79 -5.34 -25.47
N ARG A 280 11.74 -4.09 -25.89
CA ARG A 280 12.73 -3.39 -26.72
C ARG A 280 12.59 -1.89 -26.53
N GLN A 281 13.56 -1.12 -27.01
CA GLN A 281 13.51 0.33 -26.97
C GLN A 281 12.30 0.83 -27.79
N PRO A 282 11.34 1.54 -27.17
CA PRO A 282 10.16 2.03 -27.85
C PRO A 282 10.45 3.35 -28.58
N LYS A 283 9.53 3.76 -29.46
CA LYS A 283 9.40 5.17 -29.84
C LYS A 283 8.61 5.90 -28.77
N VAL A 284 9.02 7.13 -28.46
CA VAL A 284 8.40 7.95 -27.41
C VAL A 284 7.88 9.25 -28.02
N ARG A 285 6.67 9.66 -27.64
CA ARG A 285 6.19 11.03 -27.83
C ARG A 285 5.93 11.69 -26.50
N ILE A 286 6.34 12.95 -26.39
CA ILE A 286 6.03 13.81 -25.24
C ILE A 286 5.29 15.04 -25.79
N ASP A 287 4.09 15.27 -25.29
CA ASP A 287 3.20 16.37 -25.72
C ASP A 287 3.00 16.41 -27.24
N GLY A 288 2.89 15.23 -27.86
CA GLY A 288 2.67 15.04 -29.30
C GLY A 288 3.94 15.11 -30.18
N ALA A 289 5.10 15.46 -29.60
CA ALA A 289 6.36 15.52 -30.33
C ALA A 289 7.18 14.23 -30.19
N ASP A 290 7.69 13.71 -31.32
CA ASP A 290 8.63 12.59 -31.32
C ASP A 290 9.88 12.96 -30.50
N THR A 291 10.18 12.15 -29.48
CA THR A 291 11.24 12.39 -28.52
C THR A 291 12.31 11.31 -28.64
N PRO A 292 13.57 11.67 -28.96
CA PRO A 292 14.67 10.72 -29.00
C PRO A 292 14.92 10.08 -27.63
N VAL A 293 15.12 8.76 -27.61
CA VAL A 293 15.54 8.03 -26.40
C VAL A 293 17.06 8.10 -26.30
N ALA A 294 17.54 9.27 -25.90
CA ALA A 294 18.93 9.62 -25.62
C ALA A 294 18.96 10.68 -24.52
N GLU A 295 20.14 11.02 -23.98
CA GLU A 295 20.27 11.98 -22.86
C GLU A 295 19.40 13.24 -23.11
N PRO A 296 18.51 13.61 -22.16
CA PRO A 296 18.43 13.17 -20.76
C PRO A 296 17.53 11.95 -20.48
N HIS A 297 17.03 11.29 -21.52
CA HIS A 297 16.27 10.04 -21.43
C HIS A 297 17.21 8.85 -21.58
N GLU A 298 16.84 7.71 -21.00
CA GLU A 298 17.68 6.51 -21.04
C GLU A 298 16.82 5.26 -21.20
N TYR A 299 17.26 4.35 -22.08
CA TYR A 299 16.74 2.99 -22.15
C TYR A 299 17.80 2.00 -21.69
N LEU A 300 17.49 1.29 -20.61
CA LEU A 300 18.38 0.34 -19.97
C LEU A 300 18.19 -1.06 -20.56
N PRO A 301 19.25 -1.90 -20.62
CA PRO A 301 19.19 -3.26 -21.19
C PRO A 301 18.14 -4.19 -20.59
N ALA A 302 17.68 -3.92 -19.37
CA ALA A 302 16.64 -4.70 -18.67
C ALA A 302 15.19 -4.30 -19.03
N GLY A 303 14.97 -3.55 -20.11
CA GLY A 303 13.61 -3.16 -20.52
C GLY A 303 13.03 -1.99 -19.73
N ASN A 304 13.90 -1.10 -19.24
CA ASN A 304 13.51 0.04 -18.41
C ASN A 304 13.80 1.35 -19.16
N LEU A 305 12.77 2.15 -19.39
CA LEU A 305 12.87 3.48 -19.97
C LEU A 305 12.73 4.52 -18.84
N VAL A 306 13.72 5.39 -18.71
CA VAL A 306 13.73 6.51 -17.77
C VAL A 306 13.54 7.81 -18.56
N LEU A 307 12.44 8.50 -18.32
CA LEU A 307 12.11 9.77 -18.96
C LEU A 307 12.29 10.92 -17.98
N LYS A 308 13.24 11.82 -18.23
CA LYS A 308 13.33 13.10 -17.52
C LYS A 308 12.36 14.11 -18.12
N VAL A 309 11.34 14.52 -17.36
CA VAL A 309 10.27 15.40 -17.82
C VAL A 309 10.01 16.54 -16.83
N ARG A 310 9.18 17.52 -17.21
CA ARG A 310 8.78 18.65 -16.35
C ARG A 310 7.29 18.96 -16.55
N GLY A 311 6.65 19.51 -15.53
CA GLY A 311 5.25 19.93 -15.61
C GLY A 311 4.31 18.73 -15.65
N GLU A 312 3.35 18.74 -16.57
CA GLU A 312 2.28 17.73 -16.66
C GLU A 312 2.20 17.06 -18.04
N PRO A 313 3.26 16.38 -18.49
CA PRO A 313 3.38 15.90 -19.85
C PRO A 313 2.36 14.80 -20.16
N ARG A 314 1.89 14.81 -21.40
CA ARG A 314 1.29 13.63 -22.05
C ARG A 314 2.41 12.79 -22.63
N ILE A 315 2.50 11.52 -22.25
CA ILE A 315 3.52 10.59 -22.71
C ILE A 315 2.85 9.47 -23.49
N GLU A 316 3.42 9.14 -24.65
CA GLU A 316 3.03 7.98 -25.46
C GLU A 316 4.24 7.06 -25.65
N ILE A 317 4.04 5.77 -25.41
CA ILE A 317 5.01 4.70 -25.59
C ILE A 317 4.53 3.82 -26.73
N ILE A 318 5.28 3.81 -27.81
CA ILE A 318 4.93 3.13 -29.07
C ILE A 318 5.91 1.96 -29.26
N PRO A 319 5.43 0.69 -29.34
CA PRO A 319 6.26 -0.52 -29.33
C PRO A 319 7.33 -0.64 -30.41
#